data_AF-A0A024TWC3-F1
#
_entry.id   AF-A0A024TWC3-F1
#
_cell.length_a   1.000
_cell.length_b   1.000
_cell.length_c   1.000
_cell.angle_alpha   90.00
_cell.angle_beta   90.00
_cell.angle_gamma   90.00
#
_symmetry.space_group_name_H-M   'P 1'
#
loop_
_entity.id
_entity.type
_entity.pdbx_description
1 polymer ?
#
loop_
_entity_poly.entity_id
_entity_poly.type
_entity_poly.pdbx_seq_one_letter_code
_entity_poly.pdbx_strand_id
1 'polypeptide(L)'
;MMDDVEAILNSMAAKTGNVSAISVDEPTLARSKPAPKKRMSAVVDGGDHATTAIWNEHVQVDVRHVASSEHNMRPCNLQSVSPAYELHRQKCVLKLKAKLHATVDQLGLPKLPNSAYETWQFCSKLAAPDGDPLIPHADSDYAGLRDELVAIGANRHAANKICRAMTQEAHRVGQSLLRMTHGGGKKRATIRPNDDHYLVSYGGTSLRINKTHLDKLETLFGRHHAQAGATSASQFPDFLFCLLLRYESLDGGGFQAALNEECFDVLLRHFKCNMECFASPFNSRYGRFCSAFLDTDRVFGSFGSFFDFRPTFGCFEANPPFVPALIAKMAAHMTTCLQNTSKSLCFIVIIPAWEHTEGWQLLKHSSYNKEYLVLSQKHHGYCEGKQQMRPTRYRIASFDTSVFFWQNAKAAARWPVTERAIEDLRRAFKSKQADERDELGLKHGGKKVKRVKQTE
;
A
#
# COMPACT_ATOMS: atom_id res chain seq x y z
N MET A 1 26.55 6.92 -10.02
CA MET A 1 26.18 7.16 -8.62
C MET A 1 24.71 7.55 -8.40
N MET A 2 23.98 8.13 -9.37
CA MET A 2 22.50 8.06 -9.31
C MET A 2 21.99 6.64 -9.64
N ASP A 3 22.78 5.91 -10.43
CA ASP A 3 22.48 4.60 -11.01
C ASP A 3 22.07 3.51 -9.99
N ASP A 4 22.55 3.57 -8.75
CA ASP A 4 22.21 2.54 -7.74
C ASP A 4 20.75 2.65 -7.28
N VAL A 5 20.25 3.86 -6.96
CA VAL A 5 18.84 4.09 -6.59
C VAL A 5 17.90 3.75 -7.75
N GLU A 6 18.37 4.03 -8.95
CA GLU A 6 17.65 3.80 -10.20
C GLU A 6 17.55 2.29 -10.51
N ALA A 7 18.65 1.56 -10.41
CA ALA A 7 18.67 0.11 -10.49
C ALA A 7 17.83 -0.55 -9.38
N ILE A 8 17.80 0.06 -8.19
CA ILE A 8 16.97 -0.34 -7.05
C ILE A 8 15.47 -0.21 -7.39
N LEU A 9 14.99 0.96 -7.81
CA LEU A 9 13.59 1.17 -8.18
C LEU A 9 13.15 0.28 -9.34
N ASN A 10 14.01 0.14 -10.35
CA ASN A 10 13.78 -0.74 -11.51
C ASN A 10 13.69 -2.23 -11.12
N SER A 11 14.50 -2.68 -10.17
CA SER A 11 14.42 -4.02 -9.58
C SER A 11 13.13 -4.26 -8.80
N MET A 12 12.53 -3.20 -8.19
CA MET A 12 11.23 -3.29 -7.54
C MET A 12 10.07 -3.39 -8.53
N ALA A 13 10.10 -2.58 -9.60
CA ALA A 13 9.08 -2.59 -10.64
C ALA A 13 9.08 -3.88 -11.46
N ALA A 14 10.25 -4.44 -11.79
CA ALA A 14 10.37 -5.63 -12.62
C ALA A 14 9.83 -6.92 -11.96
N LYS A 15 9.76 -6.99 -10.63
CA LYS A 15 9.40 -8.21 -9.88
C LYS A 15 7.91 -8.33 -9.50
N THR A 16 7.07 -7.36 -9.86
CA THR A 16 5.63 -7.36 -9.50
C THR A 16 4.71 -7.96 -10.56
N GLY A 17 5.21 -8.25 -11.76
CA GLY A 17 4.40 -8.80 -12.86
C GLY A 17 4.18 -10.32 -12.78
N ASN A 18 2.92 -10.74 -12.58
CA ASN A 18 2.25 -11.79 -13.39
C ASN A 18 0.83 -12.10 -12.86
N VAL A 19 -0.17 -11.76 -13.67
CA VAL A 19 -1.50 -12.41 -13.65
C VAL A 19 -1.81 -12.78 -15.09
N SER A 20 -1.64 -14.06 -15.43
CA SER A 20 -2.00 -14.59 -16.75
C SER A 20 -3.51 -14.83 -16.82
N ALA A 21 -4.14 -14.39 -17.92
CA ALA A 21 -5.51 -14.80 -18.25
C ALA A 21 -5.57 -16.31 -18.58
N ILE A 22 -6.74 -16.93 -18.40
CA ILE A 22 -6.98 -18.38 -18.57
C ILE A 22 -8.16 -18.63 -19.52
N SER A 23 -8.09 -19.71 -20.31
CA SER A 23 -9.18 -20.29 -21.10
C SER A 23 -9.20 -21.84 -21.03
N VAL A 24 -10.40 -22.42 -21.10
CA VAL A 24 -10.82 -23.86 -21.01
C VAL A 24 -10.23 -24.85 -22.04
N ASP A 25 -10.37 -26.19 -21.93
CA ASP A 25 -10.24 -27.17 -20.81
C ASP A 25 -10.36 -28.65 -21.34
N GLU A 26 -10.43 -29.66 -20.43
CA GLU A 26 -10.78 -31.10 -20.61
C GLU A 26 -9.83 -32.07 -21.42
N PRO A 27 -9.91 -33.43 -21.26
CA PRO A 27 -9.84 -34.17 -19.97
C PRO A 27 -8.99 -35.50 -19.95
N THR A 28 -8.62 -35.92 -18.71
CA THR A 28 -8.40 -37.29 -18.13
C THR A 28 -7.54 -38.44 -18.75
N LEU A 29 -6.67 -39.02 -17.88
CA LEU A 29 -6.48 -40.49 -17.64
C LEU A 29 -5.65 -40.71 -16.33
N ALA A 30 -5.74 -41.88 -15.67
CA ALA A 30 -5.44 -42.04 -14.22
C ALA A 30 -4.56 -43.25 -13.81
N ARG A 31 -3.89 -43.21 -12.62
CA ARG A 31 -3.74 -44.35 -11.66
C ARG A 31 -2.95 -44.09 -10.33
N SER A 32 -3.41 -44.79 -9.27
CA SER A 32 -2.75 -45.30 -8.02
C SER A 32 -2.04 -44.38 -6.98
N LYS A 33 -2.42 -44.55 -5.69
CA LYS A 33 -1.85 -43.94 -4.44
C LYS A 33 -0.91 -44.93 -3.68
N PRO A 34 -0.12 -44.48 -2.68
CA PRO A 34 -0.29 -45.08 -1.33
C PRO A 34 -0.13 -44.14 -0.08
N ALA A 35 -0.84 -44.53 0.98
CA ALA A 35 -0.73 -44.33 2.45
C ALA A 35 -0.13 -43.04 3.13
N PRO A 36 -0.79 -42.49 4.19
CA PRO A 36 -0.31 -41.35 4.99
C PRO A 36 0.40 -41.73 6.31
N LYS A 37 1.11 -40.76 6.94
CA LYS A 37 1.61 -40.86 8.33
C LYS A 37 1.03 -39.75 9.22
N LYS A 38 0.64 -40.14 10.44
CA LYS A 38 0.02 -39.28 11.48
C LYS A 38 1.02 -38.24 12.03
N ARG A 39 0.50 -37.11 12.52
CA ARG A 39 1.25 -36.09 13.27
C ARG A 39 0.58 -35.89 14.64
N MET A 40 1.37 -35.87 15.71
CA MET A 40 0.87 -35.72 17.08
C MET A 40 0.70 -34.25 17.44
N SER A 41 -0.27 -33.97 18.31
CA SER A 41 -0.53 -32.66 18.92
C SER A 41 0.35 -32.42 20.14
N ALA A 42 0.63 -31.15 20.44
CA ALA A 42 1.13 -30.69 21.72
C ALA A 42 0.37 -29.42 22.12
N VAL A 43 0.03 -29.30 23.40
CA VAL A 43 -0.81 -28.24 23.99
C VAL A 43 0.09 -27.25 24.73
N VAL A 44 -0.17 -25.95 24.58
CA VAL A 44 0.30 -24.90 25.48
C VAL A 44 -0.83 -23.89 25.67
N ASP A 45 -1.03 -23.47 26.92
CA ASP A 45 -2.08 -22.56 27.39
C ASP A 45 -1.52 -21.16 27.70
N GLY A 46 -2.37 -20.14 27.75
CA GLY A 46 -2.01 -18.74 28.03
C GLY A 46 -2.34 -17.78 26.87
N GLY A 47 -3.43 -17.02 27.02
CA GLY A 47 -4.01 -16.20 25.95
C GLY A 47 -3.20 -14.97 25.52
N ASP A 48 -2.24 -15.18 24.61
CA ASP A 48 -1.73 -14.13 23.71
C ASP A 48 -2.45 -14.30 22.37
N HIS A 49 -3.42 -13.42 22.04
CA HIS A 49 -4.17 -13.49 20.78
C HIS A 49 -3.30 -13.02 19.59
N ALA A 50 -2.27 -13.79 19.26
CA ALA A 50 -1.53 -13.69 18.00
C ALA A 50 -2.49 -14.06 16.86
N THR A 51 -3.14 -13.06 16.27
CA THR A 51 -4.14 -13.31 15.23
C THR A 51 -3.43 -13.60 13.91
N THR A 52 -3.53 -14.82 13.41
CA THR A 52 -3.09 -15.17 12.04
C THR A 52 -3.94 -14.51 10.95
N ALA A 53 -5.00 -13.78 11.33
CA ALA A 53 -5.82 -12.97 10.45
C ALA A 53 -5.07 -11.73 9.93
N ILE A 54 -5.30 -11.39 8.65
CA ILE A 54 -4.65 -10.29 7.93
C ILE A 54 -4.83 -8.89 8.55
N TRP A 55 -5.75 -8.75 9.51
CA TRP A 55 -6.04 -7.51 10.23
C TRP A 55 -6.56 -7.85 11.63
N ASN A 56 -6.39 -6.93 12.58
CA ASN A 56 -6.83 -7.10 13.95
C ASN A 56 -8.14 -6.32 14.16
N GLU A 57 -9.26 -7.05 14.16
CA GLU A 57 -10.56 -6.42 14.23
C GLU A 57 -10.91 -5.85 15.63
N HIS A 58 -10.23 -6.33 16.68
CA HIS A 58 -10.51 -5.98 18.08
C HIS A 58 -9.75 -4.71 18.53
N VAL A 59 -8.65 -4.37 17.87
CA VAL A 59 -7.87 -3.16 18.17
C VAL A 59 -8.60 -1.93 17.63
N GLN A 60 -9.14 -1.14 18.56
CA GLN A 60 -9.80 0.14 18.28
C GLN A 60 -8.91 1.32 18.70
N VAL A 61 -9.00 2.41 17.94
CA VAL A 61 -8.31 3.67 18.23
C VAL A 61 -9.33 4.68 18.75
N ASP A 62 -9.14 5.19 19.97
CA ASP A 62 -9.95 6.30 20.46
C ASP A 62 -9.52 7.60 19.78
N VAL A 63 -10.31 8.00 18.78
CA VAL A 63 -10.05 9.17 17.92
C VAL A 63 -9.80 10.44 18.73
N ARG A 64 -10.44 10.59 19.91
CA ARG A 64 -10.31 11.76 20.80
C ARG A 64 -8.91 11.91 21.41
N HIS A 65 -8.19 10.80 21.55
CA HIS A 65 -6.83 10.79 22.11
C HIS A 65 -5.75 10.96 21.03
N VAL A 66 -6.11 10.71 19.77
CA VAL A 66 -5.17 10.58 18.67
C VAL A 66 -5.17 11.82 17.79
N ALA A 67 -6.34 12.35 17.41
CA ALA A 67 -6.44 13.61 16.67
C ALA A 67 -6.31 14.84 17.59
N SER A 68 -5.73 15.94 17.10
CA SER A 68 -5.86 17.25 17.78
C SER A 68 -7.29 17.79 17.65
N SER A 69 -7.67 18.74 18.52
CA SER A 69 -8.92 19.51 18.37
C SER A 69 -8.97 20.32 17.06
N GLU A 70 -7.81 20.55 16.45
CA GLU A 70 -7.64 21.22 15.15
C GLU A 70 -7.65 20.25 13.95
N HIS A 71 -7.89 18.95 14.17
CA HIS A 71 -7.99 17.99 13.09
C HIS A 71 -9.33 18.15 12.35
N ASN A 72 -9.41 19.24 11.58
CA ASN A 72 -10.36 19.46 10.51
C ASN A 72 -10.13 18.41 9.44
N MET A 73 -10.62 17.20 9.69
CA MET A 73 -10.82 16.13 8.71
C MET A 73 -11.38 16.74 7.43
N ARG A 74 -10.57 16.83 6.37
CA ARG A 74 -10.95 17.48 5.10
C ARG A 74 -12.36 17.03 4.71
N PRO A 75 -13.27 17.94 4.33
CA PRO A 75 -14.60 17.57 3.86
C PRO A 75 -14.47 16.55 2.71
N CYS A 76 -14.95 15.34 2.95
CA CYS A 76 -14.84 14.26 2.00
C CYS A 76 -16.11 14.22 1.17
N ASN A 77 -16.06 14.72 -0.06
CA ASN A 77 -17.21 14.73 -0.95
C ASN A 77 -17.48 13.33 -1.53
N LEU A 78 -18.08 12.44 -0.72
CA LEU A 78 -18.47 11.11 -1.16
C LEU A 78 -19.48 11.13 -2.34
N GLN A 79 -20.17 12.24 -2.59
CA GLN A 79 -21.10 12.37 -3.73
C GLN A 79 -20.36 12.37 -5.08
N SER A 80 -19.06 12.69 -5.10
CA SER A 80 -18.22 12.58 -6.31
C SER A 80 -17.71 11.16 -6.59
N VAL A 81 -17.85 10.23 -5.64
CA VAL A 81 -17.37 8.85 -5.77
C VAL A 81 -18.46 7.99 -6.39
N SER A 82 -18.27 7.58 -7.65
CA SER A 82 -19.18 6.65 -8.32
C SER A 82 -18.43 5.73 -9.29
N PRO A 83 -18.90 4.47 -9.49
CA PRO A 83 -18.25 3.53 -10.40
C PRO A 83 -18.09 4.03 -11.84
N ALA A 84 -19.03 4.84 -12.34
CA ALA A 84 -18.95 5.44 -13.67
C ALA A 84 -17.85 6.50 -13.77
N TYR A 85 -17.70 7.35 -12.74
CA TYR A 85 -16.67 8.38 -12.69
C TYR A 85 -15.28 7.75 -12.55
N GLU A 86 -15.14 6.73 -11.71
CA GLU A 86 -13.88 6.03 -11.51
C GLU A 86 -13.43 5.23 -12.76
N LEU A 87 -14.38 4.65 -13.52
CA LEU A 87 -14.09 4.10 -14.85
C LEU A 87 -13.60 5.16 -15.85
N HIS A 88 -14.10 6.38 -15.79
CA HIS A 88 -13.56 7.45 -16.64
C HIS A 88 -12.17 7.89 -16.19
N ARG A 89 -11.93 8.00 -14.88
CA ARG A 89 -10.60 8.26 -14.30
C ARG A 89 -9.57 7.21 -14.76
N GLN A 90 -9.91 5.92 -14.69
CA GLN A 90 -9.03 4.85 -15.19
C GLN A 90 -8.71 5.04 -16.68
N LYS A 91 -9.70 5.35 -17.52
CA LYS A 91 -9.49 5.64 -18.96
C LYS A 91 -8.55 6.82 -19.19
N CYS A 92 -8.66 7.89 -18.40
CA CYS A 92 -7.73 9.02 -18.43
C CYS A 92 -6.29 8.59 -18.06
N VAL A 93 -6.11 7.81 -16.99
CA VAL A 93 -4.80 7.28 -16.57
C VAL A 93 -4.19 6.38 -17.66
N LEU A 94 -4.96 5.44 -18.21
CA LEU A 94 -4.50 4.54 -19.27
C LEU A 94 -4.12 5.31 -20.54
N LYS A 95 -4.88 6.34 -20.91
CA LYS A 95 -4.54 7.24 -22.04
C LYS A 95 -3.21 7.97 -21.80
N LEU A 96 -2.96 8.45 -20.58
CA LEU A 96 -1.70 9.11 -20.22
C LEU A 96 -0.51 8.14 -20.24
N LYS A 97 -0.64 6.95 -19.63
CA LYS A 97 0.39 5.90 -19.68
C LYS A 97 0.72 5.49 -21.12
N ALA A 98 -0.31 5.24 -21.95
CA ALA A 98 -0.13 4.90 -23.36
C ALA A 98 0.56 6.02 -24.16
N LYS A 99 0.20 7.29 -23.93
CA LYS A 99 0.86 8.43 -24.59
C LYS A 99 2.33 8.57 -24.17
N LEU A 100 2.65 8.38 -22.89
CA LEU A 100 4.03 8.41 -22.41
C LEU A 100 4.87 7.32 -23.08
N HIS A 101 4.42 6.07 -23.07
CA HIS A 101 5.13 4.97 -23.72
C HIS A 101 5.31 5.22 -25.23
N ALA A 102 4.25 5.59 -25.95
CA ALA A 102 4.35 5.90 -27.38
C ALA A 102 5.32 7.07 -27.68
N THR A 103 5.46 8.03 -26.76
CA THR A 103 6.44 9.13 -26.91
C THR A 103 7.88 8.65 -26.70
N VAL A 104 8.10 7.70 -25.78
CA VAL A 104 9.41 7.07 -25.53
C VAL A 104 9.80 6.18 -26.72
N ASP A 105 8.87 5.34 -27.20
CA ASP A 105 9.05 4.45 -28.34
C ASP A 105 9.40 5.24 -29.63
N GLN A 106 8.71 6.37 -29.88
CA GLN A 106 8.98 7.26 -31.02
C GLN A 106 10.38 7.90 -31.01
N LEU A 107 11.03 7.97 -29.86
CA LEU A 107 12.40 8.47 -29.72
C LEU A 107 13.46 7.36 -29.82
N GLY A 108 13.05 6.10 -30.04
CA GLY A 108 13.95 4.96 -30.10
C GLY A 108 14.61 4.63 -28.76
N LEU A 109 14.03 5.09 -27.65
CA LEU A 109 14.55 4.85 -26.30
C LEU A 109 14.13 3.44 -25.80
N PRO A 110 14.91 2.84 -24.88
CA PRO A 110 14.49 1.66 -24.14
C PRO A 110 13.14 1.85 -23.44
N LYS A 111 12.41 0.75 -23.22
CA LYS A 111 11.12 0.78 -22.55
C LYS A 111 11.24 1.44 -21.17
N LEU A 112 10.45 2.50 -20.96
CA LEU A 112 10.36 3.17 -19.66
C LEU A 112 9.85 2.19 -18.56
N PRO A 113 10.44 2.21 -17.36
CA PRO A 113 9.93 1.47 -16.22
C PRO A 113 8.49 1.86 -15.89
N ASN A 114 7.65 0.89 -15.49
CA ASN A 114 6.28 1.20 -15.07
C ASN A 114 6.28 2.26 -13.94
N SER A 115 7.22 2.11 -13.00
CA SER A 115 7.42 2.98 -11.84
C SER A 115 7.57 4.46 -12.18
N ALA A 116 8.06 4.83 -13.36
CA ALA A 116 8.27 6.22 -13.73
C ALA A 116 6.95 7.03 -13.71
N TYR A 117 5.85 6.41 -14.16
CA TYR A 117 4.54 7.07 -14.15
C TYR A 117 3.94 7.14 -12.74
N GLU A 118 4.07 6.07 -11.94
CA GLU A 118 3.61 6.07 -10.55
C GLU A 118 4.39 7.06 -9.68
N THR A 119 5.72 7.13 -9.83
CA THR A 119 6.57 8.13 -9.17
C THR A 119 6.11 9.55 -9.51
N TRP A 120 5.76 9.82 -10.78
CA TRP A 120 5.20 11.10 -11.20
C TRP A 120 3.84 11.39 -10.55
N GLN A 121 2.94 10.40 -10.44
CA GLN A 121 1.67 10.56 -9.71
C GLN A 121 1.91 10.89 -8.22
N PHE A 122 2.82 10.18 -7.55
CA PHE A 122 3.14 10.43 -6.15
C PHE A 122 3.72 11.84 -5.97
N CYS A 123 4.75 12.23 -6.73
CA CYS A 123 5.34 13.57 -6.66
C CYS A 123 4.30 14.66 -6.97
N SER A 124 3.43 14.46 -7.97
CA SER A 124 2.33 15.36 -8.27
C SER A 124 1.40 15.55 -7.07
N LYS A 125 1.03 14.47 -6.36
CA LYS A 125 0.10 14.55 -5.23
C LYS A 125 0.75 15.18 -3.99
N LEU A 126 2.07 15.08 -3.86
CA LEU A 126 2.83 15.80 -2.82
C LEU A 126 2.89 17.31 -3.07
N ALA A 127 2.94 17.74 -4.34
CA ALA A 127 2.99 19.14 -4.76
C ALA A 127 1.60 19.81 -4.82
N ALA A 128 0.59 19.08 -5.31
CA ALA A 128 -0.80 19.55 -5.43
C ALA A 128 -1.78 18.63 -4.66
N PRO A 129 -1.87 18.74 -3.32
CA PRO A 129 -2.73 17.87 -2.51
C PRO A 129 -4.21 17.95 -2.86
N ASP A 130 -4.69 19.12 -3.28
CA ASP A 130 -6.08 19.38 -3.68
C ASP A 130 -6.41 18.94 -5.12
N GLY A 131 -5.39 18.55 -5.89
CA GLY A 131 -5.55 18.03 -7.24
C GLY A 131 -6.20 16.64 -7.27
N ASP A 132 -6.46 16.16 -8.49
CA ASP A 132 -7.00 14.83 -8.74
C ASP A 132 -6.19 13.72 -8.04
N PRO A 133 -6.81 12.66 -7.49
CA PRO A 133 -6.07 11.58 -6.81
C PRO A 133 -5.16 10.78 -7.75
N LEU A 134 -5.43 10.68 -9.05
CA LEU A 134 -4.62 9.89 -9.99
C LEU A 134 -4.12 10.64 -11.24
N ILE A 135 -4.72 11.77 -11.60
CA ILE A 135 -4.26 12.56 -12.75
C ILE A 135 -3.24 13.61 -12.28
N PRO A 136 -1.98 13.58 -12.76
CA PRO A 136 -0.99 14.58 -12.38
C PRO A 136 -1.43 16.02 -12.68
N HIS A 137 -1.13 16.93 -11.76
CA HIS A 137 -1.51 18.34 -11.84
C HIS A 137 -0.57 19.13 -12.78
N ALA A 138 -1.01 20.30 -13.23
CA ALA A 138 -0.18 21.20 -14.04
C ALA A 138 1.08 21.67 -13.28
N ASP A 139 0.94 21.88 -11.97
CA ASP A 139 2.01 22.29 -11.05
C ASP A 139 2.79 21.09 -10.46
N SER A 140 2.63 19.89 -11.05
CA SER A 140 3.36 18.71 -10.63
C SER A 140 4.86 18.91 -10.76
N ASP A 141 5.60 18.57 -9.71
CA ASP A 141 7.02 18.29 -9.87
C ASP A 141 7.19 17.03 -10.74
N TYR A 142 7.78 17.22 -11.92
CA TYR A 142 8.09 16.17 -12.89
C TYR A 142 9.57 15.73 -12.83
N ALA A 143 10.32 16.12 -11.79
CA ALA A 143 11.71 15.72 -11.61
C ALA A 143 11.89 14.19 -11.67
N GLY A 144 11.07 13.42 -10.93
CA GLY A 144 11.12 11.95 -10.96
C GLY A 144 10.91 11.36 -12.36
N LEU A 145 9.94 11.86 -13.12
CA LEU A 145 9.72 11.42 -14.51
C LEU A 145 10.88 11.80 -15.43
N ARG A 146 11.43 13.01 -15.24
CA ARG A 146 12.58 13.51 -16.02
C ARG A 146 13.80 12.64 -15.77
N ASP A 147 14.04 12.25 -14.53
CA ASP A 147 15.23 11.50 -14.14
C ASP A 147 15.15 10.05 -14.66
N GLU A 148 14.00 9.39 -14.51
CA GLU A 148 13.70 8.08 -15.14
C GLU A 148 13.84 8.12 -16.68
N LEU A 149 13.43 9.21 -17.33
CA LEU A 149 13.65 9.41 -18.78
C LEU A 149 15.13 9.57 -19.13
N VAL A 150 15.91 10.27 -18.30
CA VAL A 150 17.36 10.44 -18.49
C VAL A 150 18.10 9.10 -18.31
N ALA A 151 17.66 8.27 -17.37
CA ALA A 151 18.24 6.96 -17.08
C ALA A 151 18.12 5.96 -18.24
N ILE A 152 17.00 5.98 -18.96
CA ILE A 152 16.85 5.22 -20.22
C ILE A 152 17.59 5.87 -21.40
N GLY A 153 18.37 6.93 -21.18
CA GLY A 153 19.24 7.54 -22.19
C GLY A 153 18.66 8.78 -22.89
N ALA A 154 17.53 9.34 -22.45
CA ALA A 154 17.07 10.63 -22.99
C ALA A 154 18.02 11.75 -22.56
N ASN A 155 18.46 12.60 -23.49
CA ASN A 155 19.17 13.81 -23.08
C ASN A 155 18.24 14.74 -22.26
N ARG A 156 18.83 15.54 -21.35
CA ARG A 156 18.06 16.36 -20.39
C ARG A 156 17.11 17.36 -21.04
N HIS A 157 17.40 17.84 -22.26
CA HIS A 157 16.48 18.71 -22.99
C HIS A 157 15.25 17.94 -23.51
N ALA A 158 15.47 16.77 -24.12
CA ALA A 158 14.40 15.88 -24.57
C ALA A 158 13.51 15.43 -23.40
N ALA A 159 14.10 14.97 -22.30
CA ALA A 159 13.36 14.58 -21.09
C ALA A 159 12.45 15.72 -20.58
N ASN A 160 12.98 16.93 -20.42
CA ASN A 160 12.19 18.10 -20.03
C ASN A 160 11.05 18.43 -21.03
N LYS A 161 11.28 18.27 -22.33
CA LYS A 161 10.25 18.48 -23.36
C LYS A 161 9.11 17.47 -23.24
N ILE A 162 9.43 16.18 -23.01
CA ILE A 162 8.45 15.11 -22.78
C ILE A 162 7.65 15.40 -21.51
N CYS A 163 8.32 15.68 -20.38
CA CYS A 163 7.65 15.99 -19.11
C CYS A 163 6.65 17.14 -19.26
N ARG A 164 7.05 18.27 -19.88
CA ARG A 164 6.16 19.40 -20.12
C ARG A 164 4.94 19.02 -20.98
N ALA A 165 5.14 18.27 -22.07
CA ALA A 165 4.06 17.83 -22.94
C ALA A 165 3.10 16.85 -22.24
N MET A 166 3.62 15.98 -21.37
CA MET A 166 2.82 15.06 -20.57
C MET A 166 2.03 15.79 -19.47
N THR A 167 2.64 16.74 -18.77
CA THR A 167 1.96 17.61 -17.79
C THR A 167 0.83 18.42 -18.42
N GLN A 168 1.03 18.95 -19.63
CA GLN A 168 -0.03 19.61 -20.40
C GLN A 168 -1.16 18.66 -20.83
N GLU A 169 -0.85 17.41 -21.21
CA GLU A 169 -1.89 16.39 -21.48
C GLU A 169 -2.65 16.04 -20.20
N ALA A 170 -1.96 15.83 -19.09
CA ALA A 170 -2.55 15.50 -17.79
C ALA A 170 -3.52 16.59 -17.32
N HIS A 171 -3.12 17.86 -17.40
CA HIS A 171 -4.02 18.97 -17.15
C HIS A 171 -5.26 18.95 -18.06
N ARG A 172 -5.09 18.71 -19.38
CA ARG A 172 -6.22 18.67 -20.32
C ARG A 172 -7.20 17.53 -20.04
N VAL A 173 -6.70 16.32 -19.72
CA VAL A 173 -7.60 15.20 -19.37
C VAL A 173 -8.22 15.35 -17.99
N GLY A 174 -7.52 15.96 -17.03
CA GLY A 174 -8.07 16.34 -15.73
C GLY A 174 -9.22 17.33 -15.85
N GLN A 175 -9.05 18.38 -16.66
CA GLN A 175 -10.12 19.33 -16.99
C GLN A 175 -11.31 18.65 -17.69
N SER A 176 -11.07 17.65 -18.56
CA SER A 176 -12.15 16.86 -19.17
C SER A 176 -12.88 15.97 -18.17
N LEU A 177 -12.16 15.37 -17.22
CA LEU A 177 -12.71 14.54 -16.15
C LEU A 177 -13.59 15.38 -15.19
N LEU A 178 -13.14 16.58 -14.81
CA LEU A 178 -13.92 17.51 -13.96
C LEU A 178 -15.21 18.01 -14.63
N ARG A 179 -15.23 18.14 -15.97
CA ARG A 179 -16.42 18.53 -16.73
C ARG A 179 -17.48 17.43 -16.82
N MET A 180 -17.14 16.19 -16.49
CA MET A 180 -18.14 15.14 -16.39
C MET A 180 -18.99 15.35 -15.14
N THR A 181 -20.25 15.70 -15.35
CA THR A 181 -21.27 15.67 -14.29
C THR A 181 -21.26 14.30 -13.61
N HIS A 182 -21.50 14.27 -12.30
CA HIS A 182 -21.68 13.03 -11.54
C HIS A 182 -23.05 12.39 -11.86
N GLY A 183 -23.20 11.98 -13.13
CA GLY A 183 -24.34 11.22 -13.63
C GLY A 183 -24.28 9.80 -13.09
N GLY A 184 -24.80 9.61 -11.87
CA GLY A 184 -25.02 8.28 -11.30
C GLY A 184 -25.94 7.48 -12.20
N GLY A 185 -25.37 6.59 -13.02
CA GLY A 185 -26.15 5.61 -13.76
C GLY A 185 -26.97 4.78 -12.77
N LYS A 186 -28.26 4.51 -13.06
CA LYS A 186 -29.17 3.75 -12.18
C LYS A 186 -28.67 2.33 -11.81
N LYS A 187 -27.63 1.83 -12.49
CA LYS A 187 -27.00 0.54 -12.22
C LYS A 187 -26.08 0.67 -11.00
N ARG A 188 -26.06 -0.36 -10.16
CA ARG A 188 -25.14 -0.52 -9.03
C ARG A 188 -24.05 -1.52 -9.43
N ALA A 189 -22.89 -1.46 -8.79
CA ALA A 189 -21.92 -2.54 -8.87
C ALA A 189 -22.48 -3.81 -8.23
N THR A 190 -22.03 -4.98 -8.69
CA THR A 190 -22.46 -6.28 -8.15
C THR A 190 -21.26 -7.10 -7.72
N ILE A 191 -21.42 -7.86 -6.63
CA ILE A 191 -20.42 -8.80 -6.12
C ILE A 191 -20.94 -10.20 -6.41
N ARG A 192 -20.11 -11.05 -7.02
CA ARG A 192 -20.46 -12.45 -7.35
C ARG A 192 -19.33 -13.40 -6.95
N PRO A 193 -19.62 -14.59 -6.40
CA PRO A 193 -18.61 -15.62 -6.20
C PRO A 193 -18.07 -16.11 -7.56
N ASN A 194 -16.79 -16.49 -7.60
CA ASN A 194 -16.11 -17.04 -8.76
C ASN A 194 -14.99 -17.99 -8.29
N ASP A 195 -15.31 -19.28 -8.14
CA ASP A 195 -14.44 -20.34 -7.63
C ASP A 195 -13.69 -20.00 -6.32
N ASP A 196 -12.43 -19.55 -6.44
CA ASP A 196 -11.51 -19.23 -5.33
C ASP A 196 -11.55 -17.75 -4.89
N HIS A 197 -12.39 -16.93 -5.51
CA HIS A 197 -12.46 -15.49 -5.27
C HIS A 197 -13.86 -14.92 -5.56
N TYR A 198 -13.98 -13.60 -5.50
CA TYR A 198 -15.18 -12.85 -5.86
C TYR A 198 -14.85 -11.84 -6.97
N LEU A 199 -15.83 -11.60 -7.83
CA LEU A 199 -15.79 -10.59 -8.88
C LEU A 199 -16.70 -9.42 -8.49
N VAL A 200 -16.12 -8.22 -8.44
CA VAL A 200 -16.82 -6.95 -8.23
C VAL A 200 -16.94 -6.26 -9.59
N SER A 201 -18.17 -6.15 -10.09
CA SER A 201 -18.42 -5.82 -11.50
C SER A 201 -19.31 -4.60 -11.68
N TYR A 202 -18.90 -3.69 -12.57
CA TYR A 202 -19.68 -2.53 -13.02
C TYR A 202 -19.29 -2.15 -14.46
N GLY A 203 -20.26 -1.74 -15.28
CA GLY A 203 -20.00 -1.14 -16.59
C GLY A 203 -19.27 -2.04 -17.61
N GLY A 204 -19.31 -3.36 -17.43
CA GLY A 204 -18.55 -4.33 -18.25
C GLY A 204 -17.15 -4.65 -17.72
N THR A 205 -16.67 -3.94 -16.69
CA THR A 205 -15.41 -4.21 -15.99
C THR A 205 -15.67 -5.08 -14.76
N SER A 206 -14.80 -6.06 -14.50
CA SER A 206 -14.88 -6.97 -13.35
C SER A 206 -13.51 -7.05 -12.65
N LEU A 207 -13.49 -6.84 -11.34
CA LEU A 207 -12.29 -6.78 -10.51
C LEU A 207 -12.28 -7.94 -9.51
N ARG A 208 -11.13 -8.60 -9.33
CA ARG A 208 -10.97 -9.75 -8.41
C ARG A 208 -10.70 -9.29 -6.97
N ILE A 209 -11.34 -9.95 -6.01
CA ILE A 209 -11.02 -9.85 -4.58
C ILE A 209 -11.14 -11.23 -3.90
N ASN A 210 -10.22 -11.59 -3.00
CA ASN A 210 -10.33 -12.81 -2.19
C ASN A 210 -11.29 -12.64 -0.99
N LYS A 211 -11.83 -13.76 -0.50
CA LYS A 211 -12.83 -13.78 0.60
C LYS A 211 -12.37 -13.02 1.84
N THR A 212 -11.12 -13.24 2.28
CA THR A 212 -10.58 -12.63 3.51
C THR A 212 -10.54 -11.10 3.43
N HIS A 213 -10.21 -10.53 2.27
CA HIS A 213 -10.24 -9.07 2.08
C HIS A 213 -11.66 -8.54 1.87
N LEU A 214 -12.55 -9.31 1.24
CA LEU A 214 -13.97 -8.95 1.15
C LEU A 214 -14.58 -8.80 2.56
N ASP A 215 -14.40 -9.80 3.42
CA ASP A 215 -14.92 -9.83 4.79
C ASP A 215 -14.36 -8.69 5.66
N LYS A 216 -13.05 -8.43 5.54
CA LYS A 216 -12.40 -7.27 6.15
C LYS A 216 -13.08 -5.97 5.71
N LEU A 217 -13.27 -5.77 4.40
CA LEU A 217 -13.82 -4.52 3.87
C LEU A 217 -15.32 -4.35 4.17
N GLU A 218 -16.10 -5.43 4.20
CA GLU A 218 -17.48 -5.41 4.70
C GLU A 218 -17.54 -4.95 6.16
N THR A 219 -16.65 -5.49 7.00
CA THR A 219 -16.56 -5.14 8.42
C THR A 219 -16.12 -3.68 8.62
N LEU A 220 -15.09 -3.22 7.91
CA LEU A 220 -14.63 -1.83 7.95
C LEU A 220 -15.69 -0.86 7.43
N PHE A 221 -16.39 -1.23 6.35
CA PHE A 221 -17.49 -0.42 5.83
C PHE A 221 -18.62 -0.31 6.85
N GLY A 222 -19.07 -1.43 7.42
CA GLY A 222 -20.08 -1.45 8.48
C GLY A 222 -19.75 -0.52 9.65
N ARG A 223 -18.48 -0.46 10.06
CA ARG A 223 -17.99 0.39 11.15
C ARG A 223 -17.88 1.88 10.81
N HIS A 224 -17.68 2.26 9.54
CA HIS A 224 -17.21 3.61 9.19
C HIS A 224 -18.04 4.36 8.14
N HIS A 225 -18.85 3.68 7.32
CA HIS A 225 -19.60 4.31 6.22
C HIS A 225 -20.51 5.47 6.67
N ALA A 226 -21.26 5.30 7.77
CA ALA A 226 -22.18 6.32 8.28
C ALA A 226 -21.44 7.57 8.76
N GLN A 227 -20.34 7.42 9.51
CA GLN A 227 -19.50 8.54 9.95
C GLN A 227 -18.80 9.25 8.76
N ALA A 228 -18.56 8.52 7.67
CA ALA A 228 -17.99 9.09 6.45
C ALA A 228 -19.01 9.87 5.62
N GLY A 229 -20.32 9.67 5.84
CA GLY A 229 -21.41 10.34 5.11
C GLY A 229 -22.11 9.47 4.04
N ALA A 230 -21.84 8.16 4.00
CA ALA A 230 -22.61 7.24 3.17
C ALA A 230 -23.98 6.97 3.82
N THR A 231 -25.03 6.90 3.01
CA THR A 231 -26.44 6.88 3.47
C THR A 231 -26.99 5.48 3.72
N SER A 232 -26.35 4.43 3.19
CA SER A 232 -26.85 3.06 3.29
C SER A 232 -25.76 2.01 3.18
N ALA A 233 -25.85 0.96 4.00
CA ALA A 233 -25.06 -0.28 3.86
C ALA A 233 -25.11 -0.86 2.44
N SER A 234 -26.22 -0.67 1.71
CA SER A 234 -26.37 -1.13 0.32
C SER A 234 -25.34 -0.55 -0.65
N GLN A 235 -24.70 0.57 -0.33
CA GLN A 235 -23.71 1.24 -1.18
C GLN A 235 -22.35 0.53 -1.19
N PHE A 236 -22.14 -0.48 -0.33
CA PHE A 236 -20.89 -1.21 -0.22
C PHE A 236 -20.32 -1.69 -1.56
N PRO A 237 -21.08 -2.32 -2.50
CA PRO A 237 -20.53 -2.77 -3.78
C PRO A 237 -19.97 -1.63 -4.65
N ASP A 238 -20.59 -0.45 -4.63
CA ASP A 238 -20.14 0.69 -5.42
C ASP A 238 -18.84 1.26 -4.87
N PHE A 239 -18.75 1.43 -3.54
CA PHE A 239 -17.53 1.86 -2.86
C PHE A 239 -16.41 0.83 -3.00
N LEU A 240 -16.70 -0.46 -2.90
CA LEU A 240 -15.74 -1.53 -3.11
C LEU A 240 -15.21 -1.55 -4.56
N PHE A 241 -16.09 -1.36 -5.55
CA PHE A 241 -15.69 -1.23 -6.95
C PHE A 241 -14.78 -0.01 -7.16
N CYS A 242 -15.16 1.16 -6.64
CA CYS A 242 -14.35 2.37 -6.74
C CYS A 242 -12.98 2.20 -6.07
N LEU A 243 -12.94 1.60 -4.88
CA LEU A 243 -11.70 1.30 -4.14
C LEU A 243 -10.77 0.37 -4.94
N LEU A 244 -11.29 -0.76 -5.42
CA LEU A 244 -10.52 -1.71 -6.23
C LEU A 244 -9.98 -1.04 -7.50
N LEU A 245 -10.82 -0.30 -8.22
CA LEU A 245 -10.45 0.35 -9.47
C LEU A 245 -9.44 1.50 -9.27
N ARG A 246 -9.57 2.26 -8.18
CA ARG A 246 -8.64 3.32 -7.77
C ARG A 246 -7.23 2.77 -7.56
N TYR A 247 -7.11 1.71 -6.77
CA TYR A 247 -5.82 1.08 -6.46
C TYR A 247 -5.26 0.24 -7.61
N GLU A 248 -6.10 -0.33 -8.47
CA GLU A 248 -5.65 -0.94 -9.73
C GLU A 248 -5.09 0.12 -10.69
N SER A 249 -5.77 1.26 -10.84
CA SER A 249 -5.35 2.36 -11.73
C SER A 249 -4.08 3.06 -11.26
N LEU A 250 -3.82 3.09 -9.95
CA LEU A 250 -2.52 3.50 -9.39
C LEU A 250 -1.40 2.53 -9.76
N ASP A 251 -1.67 1.22 -9.87
CA ASP A 251 -0.70 0.14 -10.08
C ASP A 251 0.46 0.04 -9.05
N GLY A 252 0.45 0.86 -8.00
CA GLY A 252 1.56 1.08 -7.05
C GLY A 252 1.95 -0.08 -6.12
N GLY A 253 1.58 -1.32 -6.42
CA GLY A 253 1.84 -2.51 -5.59
C GLY A 253 3.32 -2.89 -5.44
N GLY A 254 4.24 -2.21 -6.12
CA GLY A 254 5.69 -2.33 -5.93
C GLY A 254 6.30 -1.32 -4.95
N PHE A 255 5.61 -0.21 -4.67
CA PHE A 255 6.17 0.94 -3.94
C PHE A 255 6.14 0.82 -2.42
N GLN A 256 5.37 -0.12 -1.89
CA GLN A 256 5.23 -0.38 -0.46
C GLN A 256 5.02 -1.88 -0.25
N ALA A 257 5.50 -2.42 0.87
CA ALA A 257 5.20 -3.78 1.30
C ALA A 257 4.87 -3.76 2.79
N ALA A 258 3.64 -4.11 3.18
CA ALA A 258 3.19 -4.00 4.57
C ALA A 258 3.94 -4.98 5.49
N LEU A 259 3.99 -4.68 6.79
CA LEU A 259 4.57 -5.59 7.78
C LEU A 259 3.66 -6.82 7.98
N ASN A 260 4.26 -7.96 8.33
CA ASN A 260 3.47 -9.15 8.67
C ASN A 260 2.82 -9.03 10.06
N GLU A 261 1.83 -9.88 10.30
CA GLU A 261 0.95 -9.89 11.47
C GLU A 261 1.73 -9.91 12.79
N GLU A 262 2.76 -10.76 12.89
CA GLU A 262 3.62 -10.86 14.08
C GLU A 262 4.41 -9.58 14.35
N CYS A 263 4.83 -8.86 13.30
CA CYS A 263 5.54 -7.59 13.47
C CYS A 263 4.60 -6.58 14.14
N PHE A 264 3.38 -6.43 13.61
CA PHE A 264 2.36 -5.58 14.21
C PHE A 264 1.99 -6.01 15.64
N ASP A 265 1.94 -7.31 15.93
CA ASP A 265 1.66 -7.80 17.28
C ASP A 265 2.80 -7.48 18.26
N VAL A 266 4.06 -7.53 17.83
CA VAL A 266 5.22 -7.03 18.59
C VAL A 266 5.12 -5.51 18.81
N LEU A 267 4.81 -4.73 17.76
CA LEU A 267 4.67 -3.27 17.88
C LEU A 267 3.52 -2.88 18.83
N LEU A 268 2.40 -3.59 18.76
CA LEU A 268 1.25 -3.41 19.65
C LEU A 268 1.58 -3.83 21.08
N ARG A 269 2.26 -4.96 21.30
CA ARG A 269 2.59 -5.48 22.64
C ARG A 269 3.48 -4.50 23.40
N HIS A 270 4.62 -4.11 22.79
CA HIS A 270 5.67 -3.31 23.43
C HIS A 270 5.38 -1.79 23.42
N PHE A 271 4.91 -1.25 22.29
CA PHE A 271 4.80 0.21 22.11
C PHE A 271 3.35 0.72 22.09
N LYS A 272 2.35 -0.18 22.21
CA LYS A 272 0.92 0.14 22.00
C LYS A 272 0.65 0.77 20.62
N CYS A 273 1.46 0.41 19.64
CA CYS A 273 1.28 0.83 18.25
C CYS A 273 -0.02 0.23 17.70
N ASN A 274 -0.97 1.07 17.28
CA ASN A 274 -2.33 0.65 16.92
C ASN A 274 -2.91 1.38 15.70
N MET A 275 -2.08 2.10 14.95
CA MET A 275 -2.47 2.83 13.74
C MET A 275 -1.28 2.97 12.80
N GLU A 276 -1.57 2.91 11.49
CA GLU A 276 -0.58 3.02 10.41
C GLU A 276 -0.64 4.41 9.76
N CYS A 277 0.51 5.06 9.60
CA CYS A 277 0.65 6.34 8.92
C CYS A 277 0.56 6.22 7.39
N PHE A 278 0.86 5.05 6.82
CA PHE A 278 0.80 4.83 5.38
C PHE A 278 0.21 3.46 5.09
N ALA A 279 -1.07 3.41 4.76
CA ALA A 279 -1.75 2.17 4.40
C ALA A 279 -2.84 2.40 3.35
N SER A 280 -3.62 1.36 3.13
CA SER A 280 -4.82 1.28 2.33
C SER A 280 -5.83 0.39 3.06
N PRO A 281 -7.13 0.48 2.73
CA PRO A 281 -8.13 -0.46 3.25
C PRO A 281 -7.78 -1.93 3.01
N PHE A 282 -6.98 -2.24 1.97
CA PHE A 282 -6.50 -3.60 1.70
C PHE A 282 -5.43 -4.05 2.69
N ASN A 283 -4.33 -3.32 2.79
CA ASN A 283 -3.13 -3.74 3.53
C ASN A 283 -3.08 -3.34 5.01
N SER A 284 -4.02 -2.52 5.51
CA SER A 284 -4.01 -2.10 6.92
C SER A 284 -4.08 -3.28 7.91
N ARG A 285 -3.30 -3.25 8.98
CA ARG A 285 -3.50 -4.15 10.13
C ARG A 285 -4.69 -3.70 10.98
N TYR A 286 -4.91 -2.40 11.13
CA TYR A 286 -5.89 -1.87 12.08
C TYR A 286 -7.13 -1.28 11.40
N GLY A 287 -8.18 -1.04 12.20
CA GLY A 287 -9.41 -0.39 11.72
C GLY A 287 -9.29 1.11 11.42
N ARG A 288 -8.16 1.73 11.80
CA ARG A 288 -7.86 3.15 11.55
C ARG A 288 -6.43 3.30 11.05
N PHE A 289 -6.26 4.11 10.03
CA PHE A 289 -5.00 4.32 9.31
C PHE A 289 -5.08 5.63 8.50
N CYS A 290 -3.93 6.12 8.03
CA CYS A 290 -3.85 7.14 7.00
C CYS A 290 -3.64 6.49 5.62
N SER A 291 -4.18 7.08 4.56
CA SER A 291 -4.07 6.57 3.18
C SER A 291 -4.04 7.69 2.14
N ALA A 292 -3.74 7.33 0.89
CA ALA A 292 -3.60 8.30 -0.21
C ALA A 292 -4.94 8.90 -0.69
N PHE A 293 -6.05 8.17 -0.55
CA PHE A 293 -7.32 8.46 -1.22
C PHE A 293 -8.48 8.61 -0.24
N LEU A 294 -8.55 9.75 0.45
CA LEU A 294 -9.61 10.00 1.44
C LEU A 294 -11.03 9.79 0.85
N ASP A 295 -11.24 10.12 -0.42
CA ASP A 295 -12.54 9.98 -1.09
C ASP A 295 -13.02 8.52 -1.18
N THR A 296 -12.15 7.58 -1.56
CA THR A 296 -12.51 6.15 -1.61
C THR A 296 -12.35 5.44 -0.27
N ASP A 297 -11.44 5.89 0.59
CA ASP A 297 -10.95 5.09 1.71
C ASP A 297 -11.59 5.46 3.06
N ARG A 298 -12.18 6.66 3.19
CA ARG A 298 -12.79 7.13 4.44
C ARG A 298 -13.93 6.24 4.92
N VAL A 299 -14.73 5.71 3.99
CA VAL A 299 -15.82 4.75 4.30
C VAL A 299 -15.30 3.42 4.84
N PHE A 300 -14.00 3.12 4.68
CA PHE A 300 -13.32 1.93 5.20
C PHE A 300 -12.36 2.25 6.38
N GLY A 301 -12.46 3.45 6.97
CA GLY A 301 -11.75 3.81 8.21
C GLY A 301 -10.60 4.80 8.06
N SER A 302 -10.22 5.20 6.85
CA SER A 302 -9.10 6.12 6.62
C SER A 302 -9.32 7.52 7.20
N PHE A 303 -8.25 8.09 7.77
CA PHE A 303 -8.13 9.51 8.14
C PHE A 303 -7.60 10.40 6.99
N GLY A 304 -7.36 9.82 5.81
CA GLY A 304 -6.75 10.53 4.67
C GLY A 304 -5.24 10.65 4.78
N SER A 305 -4.66 11.67 4.17
CA SER A 305 -3.21 11.79 4.05
C SER A 305 -2.54 11.97 5.41
N PHE A 306 -1.45 11.25 5.66
CA PHE A 306 -0.61 11.48 6.84
C PHE A 306 -0.14 12.94 6.93
N PHE A 307 0.12 13.59 5.79
CA PHE A 307 0.55 14.98 5.75
C PHE A 307 -0.53 16.00 6.19
N ASP A 308 -1.79 15.58 6.35
CA ASP A 308 -2.88 16.36 6.97
C ASP A 308 -3.19 15.89 8.41
N PHE A 309 -2.67 14.74 8.82
CA PHE A 309 -2.86 14.17 10.15
C PHE A 309 -1.91 14.84 11.16
N ARG A 310 -2.40 15.19 12.35
CA ARG A 310 -1.63 15.92 13.38
C ARG A 310 -1.79 15.22 14.73
N PRO A 311 -1.14 14.06 14.95
CA PRO A 311 -1.33 13.31 16.18
C PRO A 311 -0.66 14.01 17.35
N THR A 312 -1.37 14.16 18.47
CA THR A 312 -0.79 14.74 19.69
C THR A 312 -0.31 13.67 20.68
N PHE A 313 -0.78 12.44 20.56
CA PHE A 313 -0.45 11.32 21.45
C PHE A 313 -0.64 10.00 20.72
N GLY A 314 0.17 8.99 21.09
CA GLY A 314 0.07 7.63 20.58
C GLY A 314 1.40 7.06 20.08
N CYS A 315 1.35 5.82 19.60
CA CYS A 315 2.43 5.19 18.85
C CYS A 315 1.89 4.76 17.48
N PHE A 316 2.62 5.10 16.42
CA PHE A 316 2.21 4.87 15.04
C PHE A 316 3.28 4.11 14.26
N GLU A 317 2.86 3.20 13.39
CA GLU A 317 3.71 2.57 12.39
C GLU A 317 3.81 3.51 11.18
N ALA A 318 5.00 3.64 10.60
CA ALA A 318 5.17 4.40 9.38
C ALA A 318 6.10 3.71 8.37
N ASN A 319 5.47 3.00 7.44
CA ASN A 319 6.09 2.39 6.27
C ASN A 319 5.67 3.13 4.99
N PRO A 320 6.27 4.29 4.67
CA PRO A 320 5.88 5.10 3.52
C PRO A 320 6.14 4.40 2.18
N PRO A 321 5.44 4.78 1.09
CA PRO A 321 5.89 4.44 -0.25
C PRO A 321 7.35 4.87 -0.48
N PHE A 322 8.14 4.01 -1.10
CA PHE A 322 9.59 4.14 -1.24
C PHE A 322 10.01 5.17 -2.31
N VAL A 323 9.59 6.42 -2.10
CA VAL A 323 9.89 7.59 -2.94
C VAL A 323 10.70 8.56 -2.06
N PRO A 324 11.97 8.88 -2.39
CA PRO A 324 12.85 9.64 -1.50
C PRO A 324 12.27 10.98 -1.00
N ALA A 325 11.64 11.76 -1.89
CA ALA A 325 10.98 13.02 -1.53
C ALA A 325 9.80 12.84 -0.56
N LEU A 326 9.09 11.71 -0.64
CA LEU A 326 8.00 11.37 0.27
C LEU A 326 8.53 11.02 1.67
N ILE A 327 9.63 10.26 1.73
CA ILE A 327 10.31 9.90 2.99
C ILE A 327 10.87 11.17 3.67
N ALA A 328 11.49 12.08 2.93
CA ALA A 328 11.95 13.36 3.46
C ALA A 328 10.79 14.22 4.02
N LYS A 329 9.69 14.36 3.25
CA LYS A 329 8.48 15.06 3.72
C LYS A 329 7.87 14.42 4.97
N MET A 330 7.91 13.09 5.07
CA MET A 330 7.46 12.34 6.25
C MET A 330 8.32 12.66 7.48
N ALA A 331 9.64 12.61 7.37
CA ALA A 331 10.56 12.91 8.48
C ALA A 331 10.41 14.36 8.98
N ALA A 332 10.29 15.33 8.06
CA ALA A 332 10.00 16.71 8.40
C ALA A 332 8.65 16.86 9.13
N HIS A 333 7.60 16.21 8.61
CA HIS A 333 6.27 16.27 9.20
C HIS A 333 6.21 15.62 10.61
N MET A 334 6.85 14.46 10.81
CA MET A 334 6.99 13.83 12.13
C MET A 334 7.75 14.71 13.11
N THR A 335 8.79 15.41 12.65
CA THR A 335 9.54 16.38 13.47
C THR A 335 8.62 17.45 14.02
N THR A 336 7.80 18.09 13.17
CA THR A 336 6.79 19.07 13.58
C THR A 336 5.79 18.49 14.59
N CYS A 337 5.29 17.27 14.37
CA CYS A 337 4.35 16.63 15.30
C CYS A 337 4.99 16.35 16.68
N LEU A 338 6.25 15.90 16.71
CA LEU A 338 6.99 15.61 17.96
C LEU A 338 7.36 16.88 18.73
N GLN A 339 7.61 17.99 18.03
CA GLN A 339 7.84 19.31 18.62
C GLN A 339 6.56 19.90 19.22
N ASN A 340 5.43 19.78 18.51
CA ASN A 340 4.17 20.44 18.87
C ASN A 340 3.34 19.73 19.95
N THR A 341 3.86 18.69 20.61
CA THR A 341 3.14 18.01 21.71
C THR A 341 4.00 17.75 22.95
N SER A 342 3.41 18.04 24.10
CA SER A 342 3.94 17.69 25.41
C SER A 342 3.40 16.36 25.95
N LYS A 343 2.62 15.60 25.17
CA LYS A 343 2.16 14.23 25.51
C LYS A 343 3.10 13.18 24.90
N SER A 344 2.97 11.91 25.29
CA SER A 344 3.76 10.81 24.71
C SER A 344 3.42 10.58 23.23
N LEU A 345 4.34 10.89 22.31
CA LEU A 345 4.21 10.63 20.88
C LEU A 345 5.40 9.83 20.34
N CYS A 346 5.11 8.75 19.62
CA CYS A 346 6.07 7.81 19.06
C CYS A 346 5.75 7.48 17.60
N PHE A 347 6.76 7.43 16.74
CA PHE A 347 6.70 6.90 15.39
C PHE A 347 7.74 5.78 15.25
N ILE A 348 7.30 4.60 14.80
CA ILE A 348 8.17 3.48 14.46
C ILE A 348 8.23 3.45 12.94
N VAL A 349 9.38 3.81 12.38
CA VAL A 349 9.53 4.11 10.95
C VAL A 349 10.28 2.97 10.28
N ILE A 350 9.70 2.40 9.22
CA ILE A 350 10.26 1.28 8.47
C ILE A 350 10.49 1.75 7.03
N ILE A 351 11.75 1.87 6.62
CA ILE A 351 12.13 2.25 5.25
C ILE A 351 13.31 1.41 4.75
N PRO A 352 13.56 1.35 3.43
CA PRO A 352 14.81 0.80 2.91
C PRO A 352 16.02 1.53 3.49
N ALA A 353 17.14 0.81 3.67
CA ALA A 353 18.40 1.34 4.17
C ALA A 353 19.15 2.18 3.12
N TRP A 354 18.49 3.19 2.55
CA TRP A 354 19.04 4.09 1.53
C TRP A 354 19.82 5.22 2.19
N GLU A 355 20.98 4.88 2.76
CA GLU A 355 21.73 5.77 3.67
C GLU A 355 22.09 7.13 3.04
N HIS A 356 22.27 7.20 1.73
CA HIS A 356 22.60 8.44 1.02
C HIS A 356 21.39 9.39 0.81
N THR A 357 20.16 8.99 1.15
CA THR A 357 18.96 9.82 0.93
C THR A 357 18.70 10.78 2.09
N GLU A 358 18.26 12.00 1.78
CA GLU A 358 17.91 13.04 2.77
C GLU A 358 16.95 12.52 3.85
N GLY A 359 15.86 11.85 3.43
CA GLY A 359 14.86 11.31 4.36
C GLY A 359 15.44 10.28 5.34
N TRP A 360 16.34 9.40 4.88
CA TRP A 360 17.04 8.46 5.76
C TRP A 360 18.02 9.18 6.69
N GLN A 361 18.77 10.16 6.17
CA GLN A 361 19.75 10.94 6.95
C GLN A 361 19.09 11.74 8.07
N LEU A 362 17.93 12.36 7.80
CA LEU A 362 17.08 13.01 8.80
C LEU A 362 16.65 12.01 9.88
N LEU A 363 16.13 10.84 9.46
CA LEU A 363 15.68 9.77 10.37
C LEU A 363 16.80 9.25 11.28
N LYS A 364 18.00 9.03 10.74
CA LYS A 364 19.14 8.49 11.48
C LYS A 364 19.69 9.46 12.52
N HIS A 365 19.85 10.75 12.17
CA HIS A 365 20.58 11.74 12.98
C HIS A 365 19.70 12.64 13.87
N SER A 366 18.38 12.50 13.79
CA SER A 366 17.45 13.23 14.66
C SER A 366 17.60 12.87 16.14
N SER A 367 17.51 13.87 17.02
CA SER A 367 17.49 13.70 18.48
C SER A 367 16.25 12.93 18.98
N TYR A 368 15.22 12.77 18.15
CA TYR A 368 14.07 11.91 18.45
C TYR A 368 14.36 10.43 18.24
N ASN A 369 15.35 10.07 17.43
CA ASN A 369 15.73 8.68 17.20
C ASN A 369 16.35 8.07 18.47
N LYS A 370 15.71 7.03 19.04
CA LYS A 370 16.16 6.39 20.28
C LYS A 370 16.88 5.08 20.07
N GLU A 371 16.63 4.42 18.95
CA GLU A 371 17.31 3.18 18.56
C GLU A 371 17.23 3.00 17.04
N TYR A 372 18.17 2.24 16.48
CA TYR A 372 18.28 1.93 15.07
C TYR A 372 18.51 0.43 14.83
N LEU A 373 17.49 -0.27 14.32
CA LEU A 373 17.59 -1.66 13.93
C LEU A 373 17.76 -1.79 12.41
N VAL A 374 18.82 -2.48 11.99
CA VAL A 374 19.01 -2.92 10.60
C VAL A 374 18.53 -4.36 10.45
N LEU A 375 17.79 -4.61 9.38
CA LEU A 375 17.37 -5.94 8.95
C LEU A 375 18.00 -6.23 7.58
N SER A 376 18.97 -7.13 7.53
CA SER A 376 19.64 -7.48 6.28
C SER A 376 18.67 -8.13 5.28
N GLN A 377 18.82 -7.77 4.00
CA GLN A 377 18.07 -8.36 2.89
C GLN A 377 18.10 -9.89 2.91
N LYS A 378 17.09 -10.53 2.32
CA LYS A 378 16.91 -11.99 2.29
C LYS A 378 16.67 -12.67 3.65
N HIS A 379 17.01 -12.04 4.79
CA HIS A 379 16.75 -12.59 6.13
C HIS A 379 15.41 -12.14 6.73
N HIS A 380 14.79 -11.10 6.16
CA HIS A 380 13.47 -10.60 6.54
C HIS A 380 12.48 -10.60 5.37
N GLY A 381 11.19 -10.48 5.67
CA GLY A 381 10.12 -10.50 4.69
C GLY A 381 8.90 -9.67 5.08
N TYR A 382 8.07 -9.43 4.08
CA TYR A 382 6.93 -8.53 4.08
C TYR A 382 5.69 -9.20 3.51
N CYS A 383 4.58 -8.48 3.60
CA CYS A 383 3.34 -8.77 2.90
C CYS A 383 3.46 -8.51 1.40
N GLU A 384 2.78 -9.34 0.60
CA GLU A 384 2.71 -9.17 -0.84
C GLU A 384 1.92 -7.93 -1.27
N GLY A 385 2.40 -7.26 -2.32
CA GLY A 385 1.66 -6.17 -2.97
C GLY A 385 0.44 -6.72 -3.71
N LYS A 386 -0.70 -6.02 -3.67
CA LYS A 386 -1.98 -6.52 -4.19
C LYS A 386 -2.46 -7.83 -3.52
N GLN A 387 -2.21 -7.99 -2.21
CA GLN A 387 -2.61 -9.15 -1.39
C GLN A 387 -4.12 -9.47 -1.42
N GLN A 388 -4.98 -8.53 -1.82
CA GLN A 388 -6.42 -8.77 -2.04
C GLN A 388 -6.71 -9.60 -3.31
N MET A 389 -5.74 -9.76 -4.21
CA MET A 389 -5.86 -10.51 -5.48
C MET A 389 -4.92 -11.71 -5.56
N ARG A 390 -3.73 -11.63 -4.93
CA ARG A 390 -2.69 -12.67 -5.01
C ARG A 390 -3.06 -13.94 -4.22
N PRO A 391 -2.59 -15.13 -4.67
CA PRO A 391 -2.71 -16.38 -3.93
C PRO A 391 -1.61 -16.59 -2.88
N THR A 392 -0.52 -15.82 -2.97
CA THR A 392 0.58 -15.79 -1.98
C THR A 392 0.49 -14.52 -1.13
N ARG A 393 0.86 -14.66 0.14
CA ARG A 393 0.74 -13.68 1.20
C ARG A 393 2.07 -13.00 1.52
N TYR A 394 3.21 -13.68 1.33
CA TYR A 394 4.52 -13.20 1.76
C TYR A 394 5.54 -13.04 0.63
N ARG A 395 6.36 -11.98 0.75
CA ARG A 395 7.51 -11.70 -0.11
C ARG A 395 8.79 -11.51 0.70
N ILE A 396 9.88 -12.07 0.23
CA ILE A 396 11.22 -11.79 0.77
C ILE A 396 11.62 -10.33 0.49
N ALA A 397 12.31 -9.69 1.44
CA ALA A 397 12.82 -8.35 1.25
C ALA A 397 13.93 -8.32 0.18
N SER A 398 13.86 -7.33 -0.71
CA SER A 398 14.82 -7.15 -1.82
C SER A 398 16.01 -6.25 -1.46
N PHE A 399 15.95 -5.56 -0.32
CA PHE A 399 16.96 -4.64 0.20
C PHE A 399 17.03 -4.75 1.71
N ASP A 400 18.09 -4.20 2.29
CA ASP A 400 18.21 -4.00 3.72
C ASP A 400 17.14 -2.98 4.17
N THR A 401 16.57 -3.21 5.35
CA THR A 401 15.55 -2.35 5.95
C THR A 401 16.10 -1.68 7.19
N SER A 402 15.84 -0.39 7.30
CA SER A 402 16.07 0.44 8.47
C SER A 402 14.77 0.58 9.26
N VAL A 403 14.84 0.25 10.55
CA VAL A 403 13.76 0.50 11.53
C VAL A 403 14.26 1.53 12.54
N PHE A 404 13.61 2.70 12.56
CA PHE A 404 13.92 3.81 13.47
C PHE A 404 12.83 3.98 14.53
N PHE A 405 13.23 4.30 15.75
CA PHE A 405 12.32 4.50 16.88
C PHE A 405 12.31 5.97 17.28
N TRP A 406 11.43 6.75 16.66
CA TRP A 406 11.33 8.20 16.87
C TRP A 406 10.38 8.54 18.01
N GLN A 407 10.90 9.04 19.13
CA GLN A 407 10.16 9.28 20.35
C GLN A 407 10.51 10.64 20.98
N ASN A 408 9.50 11.39 21.42
CA ASN A 408 9.74 12.47 22.38
C ASN A 408 10.01 11.90 23.79
N ALA A 409 10.49 12.73 24.72
CA ALA A 409 10.93 12.27 26.05
C ALA A 409 9.83 11.49 26.82
N LYS A 410 8.56 11.92 26.72
CA LYS A 410 7.45 11.23 27.38
C LYS A 410 7.00 9.94 26.67
N ALA A 411 7.31 9.76 25.39
CA ALA A 411 7.15 8.47 24.73
C ALA A 411 8.28 7.52 25.11
N ALA A 412 9.54 7.98 25.13
CA ALA A 412 10.68 7.15 25.52
C ALA A 412 10.57 6.61 26.96
N ALA A 413 10.05 7.42 27.89
CA ALA A 413 9.77 6.96 29.25
C ALA A 413 8.56 5.99 29.36
N ARG A 414 7.59 6.07 28.43
CA ARG A 414 6.34 5.29 28.48
C ARG A 414 6.43 3.97 27.70
N TRP A 415 7.18 3.97 26.60
CA TRP A 415 7.35 2.88 25.67
C TRP A 415 8.85 2.73 25.33
N PRO A 416 9.70 2.43 26.32
CA PRO A 416 11.14 2.35 26.12
C PRO A 416 11.49 1.31 25.07
N VAL A 417 12.43 1.64 24.18
CA VAL A 417 12.96 0.67 23.22
C VAL A 417 13.91 -0.26 23.96
N THR A 418 13.40 -1.40 24.39
CA THR A 418 14.19 -2.42 25.11
C THR A 418 14.87 -3.38 24.13
N GLU A 419 15.99 -3.97 24.55
CA GLU A 419 16.67 -5.04 23.81
C GLU A 419 15.70 -6.18 23.43
N ARG A 420 14.87 -6.62 24.39
CA ARG A 420 13.80 -7.60 24.16
C ARG A 420 12.84 -7.18 23.05
N ALA A 421 12.41 -5.92 22.99
CA ALA A 421 11.53 -5.43 21.93
C ALA A 421 12.22 -5.47 20.55
N ILE A 422 13.52 -5.18 20.50
CA ILE A 422 14.35 -5.28 19.28
C ILE A 422 14.52 -6.75 18.84
N GLU A 423 14.76 -7.67 19.78
CA GLU A 423 14.87 -9.11 19.50
C GLU A 423 13.57 -9.73 19.02
N ASP A 424 12.46 -9.44 19.71
CA ASP A 424 11.12 -9.88 19.32
C ASP A 424 10.78 -9.37 17.91
N LEU A 425 11.10 -8.10 17.60
CA LEU A 425 10.84 -7.52 16.28
C LEU A 425 11.71 -8.15 15.20
N ARG A 426 13.02 -8.31 15.45
CA ARG A 426 13.95 -9.01 14.54
C ARG A 426 13.49 -10.45 14.25
N ARG A 427 12.88 -11.13 15.22
CA ARG A 427 12.29 -12.46 15.06
C ARG A 427 11.03 -12.44 14.20
N ALA A 428 10.10 -11.54 14.49
CA ALA A 428 8.84 -11.39 13.75
C ALA A 428 9.04 -11.00 12.27
N PHE A 429 10.09 -10.24 11.98
CA PHE A 429 10.46 -9.84 10.63
C PHE A 429 11.00 -10.98 9.75
N LYS A 430 11.37 -12.15 10.31
CA LYS A 430 11.89 -13.27 9.53
C LYS A 430 10.95 -13.63 8.37
N SER A 431 11.54 -13.89 7.20
CA SER A 431 10.78 -14.15 5.98
C SER A 431 9.98 -15.45 6.08
N LYS A 432 8.65 -15.34 5.98
CA LYS A 432 7.69 -16.46 5.93
C LYS A 432 7.47 -17.03 4.52
N GLN A 433 8.15 -16.47 3.51
CA GLN A 433 7.90 -16.81 2.10
C GLN A 433 8.33 -18.23 1.73
N ALA A 434 9.40 -18.77 2.32
CA ALA A 434 9.83 -20.15 2.02
C ALA A 434 8.77 -21.15 2.48
N ASP A 435 8.39 -21.05 3.76
CA ASP A 435 7.41 -21.92 4.41
C ASP A 435 6.04 -21.88 3.69
N GLU A 436 5.50 -20.69 3.41
CA GLU A 436 4.25 -20.54 2.62
C GLU A 436 4.35 -21.23 1.26
N ARG A 437 5.48 -21.06 0.56
CA ARG A 437 5.64 -21.64 -0.78
C ARG A 437 5.69 -23.15 -0.73
N ASP A 438 6.34 -23.74 0.27
CA ASP A 438 6.38 -25.18 0.45
C ASP A 438 5.00 -25.74 0.85
N GLU A 439 4.26 -25.07 1.73
CA GLU A 439 2.87 -25.42 2.07
C GLU A 439 1.96 -25.39 0.82
N LEU A 440 2.12 -24.38 -0.04
CA LEU A 440 1.38 -24.25 -1.31
C LEU A 440 1.91 -25.17 -2.42
N GLY A 441 3.03 -25.88 -2.24
CA GLY A 441 3.68 -26.73 -3.25
C GLY A 441 4.36 -25.95 -4.39
N LEU A 442 4.67 -24.67 -4.17
CA LEU A 442 5.26 -23.74 -5.12
C LEU A 442 6.79 -23.82 -5.12
N LYS A 443 7.33 -24.90 -5.70
CA LYS A 443 8.78 -25.09 -5.92
C LYS A 443 9.46 -23.84 -6.50
N HIS A 444 10.75 -23.65 -6.20
CA HIS A 444 11.58 -22.63 -6.86
C HIS A 444 11.54 -22.82 -8.40
N GLY A 445 11.40 -21.73 -9.15
CA GLY A 445 11.35 -21.78 -10.63
C GLY A 445 9.95 -21.76 -11.28
N GLY A 446 8.89 -21.42 -10.56
CA GLY A 446 7.62 -20.95 -11.15
C GLY A 446 6.71 -21.99 -11.82
N LYS A 447 7.15 -23.24 -12.00
CA LYS A 447 6.27 -24.33 -12.48
C LYS A 447 5.41 -24.87 -11.32
N LYS A 448 4.13 -24.50 -11.30
CA LYS A 448 3.12 -25.13 -10.43
C LYS A 448 3.06 -26.62 -10.71
N VAL A 449 3.29 -27.45 -9.69
CA VAL A 449 2.86 -28.86 -9.72
C VAL A 449 1.37 -28.87 -9.42
N LYS A 450 0.53 -29.49 -10.27
CA LYS A 450 -0.90 -29.67 -9.98
C LYS A 450 -1.03 -30.48 -8.67
N ARG A 451 -1.59 -29.88 -7.61
CA ARG A 451 -2.06 -30.63 -6.44
C ARG A 451 -3.12 -31.61 -6.92
N VAL A 452 -2.79 -32.90 -6.94
CA VAL A 452 -3.80 -33.96 -7.07
C VAL A 452 -4.65 -33.91 -5.81
N LYS A 453 -5.93 -33.54 -5.94
CA LYS A 453 -6.88 -33.65 -4.82
C LYS A 453 -6.91 -35.11 -4.38
N GLN A 454 -6.45 -35.39 -3.16
CA GLN A 454 -6.96 -36.54 -2.43
C GLN A 454 -8.32 -36.13 -1.88
N THR A 455 -9.37 -36.61 -2.52
CA THR A 455 -10.64 -36.89 -1.86
C THR A 455 -10.82 -38.40 -1.77
N GLU A 456 -11.70 -38.77 -0.85
CA GLU A 456 -12.01 -40.14 -0.41
C GLU A 456 -12.86 -40.90 -1.44
#